data_AF-A0A7Y4XC13-F1
#
_entry.id   AF-A0A7Y4XC13-F1
#
_cell.length_a   1.000
_cell.length_b   1.000
_cell.length_c   1.000
_cell.angle_alpha   90.00
_cell.angle_beta   90.00
_cell.angle_gamma   90.00
#
_symmetry.space_group_name_H-M   'P 1'
#
loop_
_entity.id
_entity.type
_entity.pdbx_description
1 polymer ?
#
loop_
_entity_poly.entity_id
_entity_poly.type
_entity_poly.pdbx_seq_one_letter_code
_entity_poly.pdbx_strand_id
1 'polypeptide(L)'
;MFITRKHLSRRTFLKGSSAAIALPFLDAMTPALAQAKKSPVRLAFVYVPNGIVMEDWTPKTTGGDYALTRILKPLESLKQDMFVLSGLADHNGNALGDGPGDHGRAGASYLSGVHCKKTSGADIRAGISADQFAAAALGQQTRFASLELGCEDSRTVGNCDSGYSCAYTNSISWRTPTTPNPPEVNPRSVFERLFGTA
;
A
#
# COMPACT_ATOMS: atom_id res chain seq x y z
N MET A 1 -60.56 22.48 -24.13
CA MET A 1 -59.79 21.63 -23.20
C MET A 1 -59.16 20.50 -23.99
N PHE A 2 -57.85 20.52 -24.21
CA PHE A 2 -57.16 19.46 -24.94
C PHE A 2 -56.75 18.35 -23.97
N ILE A 3 -57.44 17.22 -24.02
CA ILE A 3 -57.05 16.03 -23.26
C ILE A 3 -56.13 15.20 -24.14
N THR A 4 -54.82 15.27 -23.88
CA THR A 4 -53.85 14.41 -24.57
C THR A 4 -53.99 12.99 -23.98
N ARG A 5 -54.47 12.01 -24.75
CA ARG A 5 -54.59 10.60 -24.34
C ARG A 5 -53.24 9.90 -24.16
N LYS A 6 -52.21 10.61 -23.69
CA LYS A 6 -50.88 10.04 -23.44
C LYS A 6 -50.90 9.34 -22.09
N HIS A 7 -50.70 8.03 -22.08
CA HIS A 7 -50.60 7.22 -20.87
C HIS A 7 -49.23 6.53 -20.84
N LEU A 8 -48.47 6.73 -19.76
CA LEU A 8 -47.20 6.04 -19.56
C LEU A 8 -47.48 4.61 -19.11
N SER A 9 -47.00 3.60 -19.83
CA SER A 9 -47.22 2.22 -19.40
C SER A 9 -46.50 1.95 -18.08
N ARG A 10 -47.15 1.25 -17.15
CA ARG A 10 -46.55 0.83 -15.87
C ARG A 10 -45.22 0.10 -16.07
N ARG A 11 -45.09 -0.68 -17.16
CA ARG A 11 -43.84 -1.37 -17.54
C ARG A 11 -42.73 -0.39 -17.95
N THR A 12 -43.07 0.66 -18.70
CA THR A 12 -42.12 1.71 -19.09
C THR A 12 -41.65 2.48 -17.86
N PHE A 13 -42.57 2.82 -16.95
CA PHE A 13 -42.23 3.46 -15.68
C PHE A 13 -41.27 2.60 -14.86
N LEU A 14 -41.61 1.33 -14.61
CA LEU A 14 -40.78 0.43 -13.80
C LEU A 14 -39.39 0.16 -14.41
N LYS A 15 -39.28 0.07 -15.74
CA LYS A 15 -37.98 -0.06 -16.43
C LYS A 15 -37.09 1.18 -16.28
N GLY A 16 -37.68 2.38 -16.24
CA GLY A 16 -36.96 3.62 -15.98
C GLY A 16 -36.55 3.78 -14.51
N SER A 17 -37.46 3.42 -13.59
CA SER A 17 -37.20 3.51 -12.14
C SER A 17 -36.06 2.59 -11.68
N SER A 18 -35.91 1.40 -12.28
CA SER A 18 -34.80 0.50 -11.96
C SER A 18 -33.43 1.08 -12.33
N ALA A 19 -33.33 1.87 -13.40
CA ALA A 19 -32.09 2.54 -13.77
C ALA A 19 -31.71 3.63 -12.75
N ALA A 20 -32.70 4.34 -12.19
CA ALA A 20 -32.48 5.36 -11.17
C ALA A 20 -32.05 4.77 -9.81
N ILE A 21 -32.54 3.57 -9.46
CA ILE A 21 -32.16 2.89 -8.19
C ILE A 21 -30.78 2.22 -8.30
N ALA A 22 -30.40 1.74 -9.49
CA ALA A 22 -29.13 1.06 -9.72
C ALA A 22 -27.95 2.02 -9.92
N LEU A 23 -28.19 3.31 -10.14
CA LEU A 23 -27.13 4.29 -10.31
C LEU A 23 -26.48 4.60 -8.95
N PRO A 24 -25.16 4.45 -8.81
CA PRO A 24 -24.44 5.02 -7.68
C PRO A 24 -24.74 6.52 -7.59
N PHE A 25 -24.81 7.07 -6.38
CA PHE A 25 -24.86 8.52 -6.19
C PHE A 25 -23.73 9.16 -7.01
N LEU A 26 -24.11 9.92 -8.05
CA LEU A 26 -23.16 10.68 -8.85
C LEU A 26 -22.71 11.89 -8.01
N ASP A 27 -21.46 12.34 -8.16
CA ASP A 27 -20.98 13.55 -7.48
C ASP A 27 -21.90 14.76 -7.77
N ALA A 28 -22.51 14.82 -8.96
CA ALA A 28 -23.51 15.83 -9.34
C ALA A 28 -24.79 15.83 -8.47
N MET A 29 -25.03 14.79 -7.69
CA MET A 29 -26.17 14.64 -6.78
C MET A 29 -25.79 14.95 -5.31
N THR A 30 -24.55 15.37 -5.04
CA THR A 30 -24.21 15.96 -3.74
C THR A 30 -24.75 17.40 -3.69
N PRO A 31 -25.61 17.75 -2.70
CA PRO A 31 -26.08 19.11 -2.54
C PRO A 31 -24.91 20.09 -2.44
N ALA A 32 -25.00 21.25 -3.08
CA ALA A 32 -23.94 22.27 -3.09
C ALA A 32 -23.52 22.77 -1.69
N LEU A 33 -24.33 22.49 -0.66
CA LEU A 33 -24.11 22.83 0.75
C LEU A 33 -23.98 21.60 1.65
N ALA A 34 -23.95 20.39 1.09
CA ALA A 34 -23.66 19.20 1.87
C ALA A 34 -22.19 19.24 2.29
N GLN A 35 -21.93 19.03 3.58
CA GLN A 35 -20.57 18.91 4.06
C GLN A 35 -19.92 17.71 3.37
N ALA A 36 -18.90 17.99 2.53
CA ALA A 36 -18.14 16.96 1.87
C ALA A 36 -17.64 15.98 2.93
N LYS A 37 -18.02 14.71 2.79
CA LYS A 37 -17.57 13.66 3.70
C LYS A 37 -16.06 13.64 3.62
N LYS A 38 -15.36 13.87 4.74
CA LYS A 38 -13.90 13.91 4.77
C LYS A 38 -13.38 12.61 4.15
N SER A 39 -12.58 12.71 3.11
CA SER A 39 -11.98 11.54 2.46
C SER A 39 -11.24 10.70 3.50
N PRO A 40 -11.38 9.36 3.50
CA PRO A 40 -10.65 8.51 4.42
C PRO A 40 -9.15 8.74 4.27
N VAL A 41 -8.46 8.96 5.38
CA VAL A 41 -7.00 9.00 5.38
C VAL A 41 -6.51 7.57 5.12
N ARG A 42 -5.63 7.41 4.13
CA ARG A 42 -5.02 6.13 3.76
C ARG A 42 -3.61 6.07 4.34
N LEU A 43 -3.26 4.92 4.91
CA LEU A 43 -1.89 4.60 5.31
C LEU A 43 -1.18 3.91 4.15
N ALA A 44 0.01 4.38 3.79
CA ALA A 44 0.83 3.78 2.75
C ALA A 44 2.26 3.60 3.26
N PHE A 45 2.86 2.46 2.93
CA PHE A 45 4.28 2.19 3.12
C PHE A 45 4.91 2.00 1.73
N VAL A 46 6.01 2.69 1.47
CA VAL A 46 6.72 2.65 0.18
C VAL A 46 8.15 2.23 0.45
N TYR A 47 8.59 1.18 -0.23
CA TYR A 47 9.93 0.64 -0.09
C TYR A 47 10.76 0.97 -1.33
N VAL A 48 11.99 1.44 -1.12
CA VAL A 48 12.96 1.70 -2.18
C VAL A 48 14.08 0.67 -2.03
N PRO A 49 14.06 -0.42 -2.83
CA PRO A 49 15.04 -1.50 -2.72
C PRO A 49 16.43 -1.06 -3.19
N ASN A 50 17.43 -1.90 -2.93
CA ASN A 50 18.83 -1.74 -3.37
C ASN A 50 19.59 -0.53 -2.82
N GLY A 51 18.96 0.24 -1.94
CA GLY A 51 19.57 1.36 -1.25
C GLY A 51 19.45 2.68 -2.02
N ILE A 52 19.85 3.74 -1.33
CA ILE A 52 19.81 5.11 -1.82
C ILE A 52 21.17 5.73 -1.56
N VAL A 53 21.63 6.64 -2.42
CA VAL A 53 22.81 7.46 -2.15
C VAL A 53 22.48 8.41 -0.99
N MET A 54 22.78 7.98 0.24
CA MET A 54 22.29 8.64 1.46
C MET A 54 22.78 10.09 1.62
N GLU A 55 23.96 10.43 1.07
CA GLU A 55 24.48 11.79 1.03
C GLU A 55 23.57 12.74 0.20
N ASP A 56 22.97 12.23 -0.86
CA ASP A 56 22.05 12.96 -1.75
C ASP A 56 20.57 12.76 -1.38
N TRP A 57 20.28 11.97 -0.35
CA TRP A 57 18.94 11.77 0.21
C TRP A 57 18.74 12.58 1.48
N THR A 58 19.69 12.51 2.42
CA THR A 58 19.55 13.02 3.78
C THR A 58 19.90 14.51 3.85
N PRO A 59 18.97 15.39 4.26
CA PRO A 59 19.30 16.79 4.51
C PRO A 59 20.42 16.94 5.55
N LYS A 60 21.28 17.95 5.37
CA LYS A 60 22.44 18.20 6.24
C LYS A 60 22.08 18.86 7.57
N THR A 61 20.89 19.44 7.69
CA THR A 61 20.42 20.15 8.88
C THR A 61 19.07 19.59 9.34
N THR A 62 18.83 19.69 10.64
CA THR A 62 17.54 19.36 11.27
C THR A 62 16.65 20.60 11.39
N GLY A 63 15.35 20.41 11.62
CA GLY A 63 14.35 21.48 11.73
C GLY A 63 13.45 21.54 10.50
N GLY A 64 12.55 22.53 10.40
CA GLY A 64 11.64 22.69 9.25
C GLY A 64 12.29 23.32 8.01
N ASP A 65 13.36 24.08 8.22
CA ASP A 65 13.98 24.92 7.17
C ASP A 65 15.16 24.24 6.44
N TYR A 66 15.22 22.91 6.45
CA TYR A 66 16.25 22.18 5.72
C TYR A 66 16.14 22.40 4.20
N ALA A 67 17.28 22.40 3.52
CA ALA A 67 17.30 22.42 2.06
C ALA A 67 17.01 21.01 1.53
N LEU A 68 16.16 20.91 0.51
CA LEU A 68 15.94 19.65 -0.19
C LEU A 68 17.20 19.22 -0.92
N THR A 69 17.55 17.95 -0.74
CA THR A 69 18.65 17.30 -1.45
C THR A 69 18.26 16.98 -2.89
N ARG A 70 19.24 16.61 -3.72
CA ARG A 70 19.02 16.31 -5.14
C ARG A 70 17.95 15.24 -5.37
N ILE A 71 17.96 14.17 -4.57
CA ILE A 71 16.99 13.07 -4.72
C ILE A 71 15.59 13.49 -4.27
N LEU A 72 15.47 14.38 -3.29
CA LEU A 72 14.18 14.87 -2.78
C LEU A 72 13.61 16.06 -3.55
N LYS A 73 14.37 16.65 -4.48
CA LYS A 73 13.95 17.83 -5.25
C LYS A 73 12.60 17.67 -5.97
N PRO A 74 12.23 16.50 -6.53
CA PRO A 74 10.91 16.30 -7.14
C PRO A 74 9.73 16.46 -6.15
N LEU A 75 9.98 16.39 -4.84
CA LEU A 75 8.97 16.54 -3.79
C LEU A 75 8.86 17.98 -3.26
N GLU A 76 9.47 18.96 -3.93
CA GLU A 76 9.49 20.37 -3.47
C GLU A 76 8.11 20.97 -3.23
N SER A 77 7.13 20.63 -4.06
CA SER A 77 5.75 21.07 -3.89
C SER A 77 5.08 20.52 -2.62
N LEU A 78 5.65 19.47 -2.01
CA LEU A 78 5.15 18.79 -0.81
C LEU A 78 6.02 19.07 0.42
N LYS A 79 6.99 20.00 0.35
CA LYS A 79 7.96 20.24 1.43
C LYS A 79 7.28 20.53 2.79
N GLN A 80 6.16 21.26 2.78
CA GLN A 80 5.42 21.61 3.99
C GLN A 80 4.59 20.45 4.56
N ASP A 81 4.37 19.39 3.78
CA ASP A 81 3.56 18.23 4.12
C ASP A 81 4.41 16.97 4.36
N MET A 82 5.75 17.10 4.41
CA MET A 82 6.65 15.96 4.59
C MET A 82 7.74 16.20 5.63
N PHE A 83 8.10 15.12 6.32
CA PHE A 83 9.25 15.05 7.19
C PHE A 83 10.29 14.10 6.59
N VAL A 84 11.57 14.49 6.67
CA VAL A 84 12.68 13.57 6.40
C VAL A 84 13.27 13.17 7.74
N LEU A 85 12.98 11.94 8.17
CA LEU A 85 13.48 11.40 9.43
C LEU A 85 14.81 10.67 9.19
N SER A 86 15.80 10.96 10.03
CA SER A 86 17.12 10.31 10.01
C SER A 86 17.45 9.71 11.38
N GLY A 87 18.47 8.85 11.45
CA GLY A 87 18.84 8.16 12.70
C GLY A 87 17.94 6.99 13.09
N LEU A 88 17.05 6.54 12.20
CA LEU A 88 16.13 5.42 12.39
C LEU A 88 16.68 4.12 11.76
N ALA A 89 17.96 3.82 11.99
CA ALA A 89 18.56 2.59 11.47
C ALA A 89 17.90 1.37 12.14
N ASP A 90 17.36 0.45 11.34
CA ASP A 90 16.81 -0.81 11.85
C ASP A 90 17.95 -1.77 12.20
N HIS A 91 18.18 -1.97 13.50
CA HIS A 91 19.20 -2.88 14.00
C HIS A 91 19.03 -4.30 13.44
N ASN A 92 17.79 -4.74 13.23
CA ASN A 92 17.45 -6.08 12.78
C ASN A 92 17.72 -6.32 11.29
N GLY A 93 17.92 -5.27 10.49
CA GLY A 93 18.36 -5.39 9.11
C GLY A 93 19.86 -5.73 8.97
N ASN A 94 20.66 -5.55 10.02
CA ASN A 94 22.08 -5.87 10.01
C ASN A 94 22.35 -7.38 9.97
N ALA A 95 23.59 -7.77 9.65
CA ALA A 95 23.97 -9.17 9.59
C ALA A 95 23.80 -9.93 10.91
N LEU A 96 24.08 -9.32 12.06
CA LEU A 96 23.97 -9.95 13.40
C LEU A 96 24.61 -11.36 13.50
N GLY A 97 25.65 -11.64 12.71
CA GLY A 97 26.33 -12.93 12.65
C GLY A 97 25.98 -13.80 11.44
N ASP A 98 24.93 -13.45 10.69
CA ASP A 98 24.45 -14.21 9.53
C ASP A 98 25.31 -14.03 8.26
N GLY A 99 26.23 -13.07 8.23
CA GLY A 99 27.03 -12.77 7.04
C GLY A 99 26.21 -12.11 5.92
N PRO A 100 26.53 -12.33 4.63
CA PRO A 100 25.84 -11.68 3.52
C PRO A 100 24.35 -12.05 3.48
N GLY A 101 23.53 -11.16 2.93
CA GLY A 101 22.07 -11.32 2.89
C GLY A 101 21.28 -10.03 3.13
N ASP A 102 21.87 -8.88 2.84
CA ASP A 102 21.36 -7.57 3.25
C ASP A 102 20.02 -7.22 2.58
N HIS A 103 19.77 -7.70 1.36
CA HIS A 103 18.52 -7.44 0.65
C HIS A 103 17.35 -8.23 1.27
N GLY A 104 17.58 -9.52 1.53
CA GLY A 104 16.60 -10.37 2.21
C GLY A 104 16.27 -9.84 3.61
N ARG A 105 17.30 -9.51 4.40
CA ARG A 105 17.09 -8.95 5.75
C ARG A 105 16.37 -7.62 5.72
N ALA A 106 16.82 -6.67 4.88
CA ALA A 106 16.21 -5.35 4.81
C ALA A 106 14.74 -5.43 4.38
N GLY A 107 14.39 -6.28 3.41
CA GLY A 107 13.00 -6.51 3.01
C GLY A 107 12.15 -7.08 4.14
N ALA A 108 12.64 -8.12 4.81
CA ALA A 108 11.90 -8.77 5.89
C ALA A 108 11.75 -7.90 7.14
N SER A 109 12.77 -7.11 7.49
CA SER A 109 12.78 -6.31 8.72
C SER A 109 12.07 -4.97 8.58
N TYR A 110 11.98 -4.39 7.37
CA TYR A 110 11.48 -3.03 7.13
C TYR A 110 10.16 -2.70 7.85
N LEU A 111 9.12 -3.53 7.71
CA LEU A 111 7.84 -3.33 8.39
C LEU A 111 7.62 -4.25 9.59
N SER A 112 8.42 -5.30 9.76
CA SER A 112 8.27 -6.23 10.88
C SER A 112 9.08 -5.84 12.12
N GLY A 113 10.18 -5.11 11.93
CA GLY A 113 11.15 -4.79 12.98
C GLY A 113 11.81 -6.04 13.58
N VAL A 114 11.80 -7.17 12.89
CA VAL A 114 12.32 -8.46 13.38
C VAL A 114 13.46 -8.95 12.51
N HIS A 115 14.54 -9.42 13.14
CA HIS A 115 15.63 -10.08 12.43
C HIS A 115 15.13 -11.43 11.93
N CYS A 116 14.99 -11.58 10.61
CA CYS A 116 14.43 -12.78 10.03
C CYS A 116 15.38 -13.97 10.15
N LYS A 117 14.82 -15.17 10.26
CA LYS A 117 15.63 -16.39 10.30
C LYS A 117 16.33 -16.58 8.97
N LYS A 118 17.66 -16.71 8.97
CA LYS A 118 18.41 -17.15 7.80
C LYS A 118 18.04 -18.59 7.42
N THR A 119 17.27 -18.71 6.36
CA THR A 119 16.87 -19.98 5.75
C THR A 119 16.40 -19.75 4.33
N SER A 120 16.67 -20.71 3.44
CA SER A 120 16.07 -20.82 2.10
C SER A 120 14.96 -21.87 2.03
N GLY A 121 14.66 -22.53 3.15
CA GLY A 121 13.66 -23.57 3.29
C GLY A 121 12.25 -23.03 3.58
N ALA A 122 11.34 -23.95 3.91
CA ALA A 122 9.95 -23.63 4.23
C ALA A 122 9.76 -23.05 5.64
N ASP A 123 10.79 -23.08 6.47
CA ASP A 123 10.78 -22.63 7.87
C ASP A 123 11.10 -21.13 8.02
N ILE A 124 10.64 -20.33 7.05
CA ILE A 124 10.77 -18.87 7.06
C ILE A 124 10.11 -18.28 8.30
N ARG A 125 10.76 -17.28 8.89
CA ARG A 125 10.26 -16.57 10.07
C ARG A 125 10.76 -15.13 10.11
N ALA A 126 9.83 -14.21 10.21
CA ALA A 126 10.02 -12.79 10.51
C ALA A 126 9.07 -12.39 11.66
N GLY A 127 8.37 -11.27 11.53
CA GLY A 127 7.31 -10.81 12.44
C GLY A 127 6.06 -10.40 11.69
N ILE A 128 4.96 -10.15 12.42
CA ILE A 128 3.79 -9.48 11.84
C ILE A 128 4.20 -8.05 11.49
N SER A 129 3.91 -7.61 10.28
CA SER A 129 4.31 -6.29 9.81
C SER A 129 3.36 -5.18 10.27
N ALA A 130 3.88 -3.96 10.38
CA ALA A 130 3.14 -2.78 10.85
C ALA A 130 1.88 -2.48 10.02
N ASP A 131 1.94 -2.68 8.70
CA ASP A 131 0.79 -2.55 7.80
C ASP A 131 -0.30 -3.59 8.12
N GLN A 132 0.06 -4.80 8.54
CA GLN A 132 -0.90 -5.84 8.90
C GLN A 132 -1.50 -5.63 10.29
N PHE A 133 -0.75 -5.05 11.23
CA PHE A 133 -1.35 -4.53 12.47
C PHE A 133 -2.39 -3.44 12.18
N ALA A 134 -2.07 -2.50 11.28
CA ALA A 134 -3.02 -1.46 10.86
C ALA A 134 -4.23 -2.06 10.13
N ALA A 135 -4.02 -3.03 9.24
CA ALA A 135 -5.09 -3.74 8.52
C ALA A 135 -6.03 -4.48 9.46
N ALA A 136 -5.51 -5.11 10.52
CA ALA A 136 -6.32 -5.78 11.53
C ALA A 136 -7.19 -4.79 12.33
N ALA A 137 -6.64 -3.62 12.68
CA ALA A 137 -7.34 -2.61 13.48
C ALA A 137 -8.34 -1.77 12.66
N LEU A 138 -8.02 -1.47 11.40
CA LEU A 138 -8.76 -0.51 10.58
C LEU A 138 -9.48 -1.14 9.39
N GLY A 139 -9.17 -2.38 9.04
CA GLY A 139 -9.61 -2.99 7.78
C GLY A 139 -11.12 -3.21 7.64
N GLN A 140 -11.87 -3.13 8.74
CA GLN A 140 -13.34 -3.16 8.73
C GLN A 140 -13.96 -1.82 8.26
N GLN A 141 -13.16 -0.76 8.14
CA GLN A 141 -13.61 0.57 7.71
C GLN A 141 -13.45 0.78 6.19
N THR A 142 -12.79 -0.15 5.50
CA THR A 142 -12.48 -0.08 4.07
C THR A 142 -12.90 -1.38 3.38
N ARG A 143 -13.17 -1.33 2.07
CA ARG A 143 -13.50 -2.53 1.27
C ARG A 143 -12.42 -3.61 1.36
N PHE A 144 -11.16 -3.19 1.44
CA PHE A 144 -10.00 -4.07 1.60
C PHE A 144 -9.23 -3.64 2.84
N ALA A 145 -8.82 -4.62 3.65
CA ALA A 145 -8.02 -4.37 4.85
C ALA A 145 -6.60 -3.89 4.51
N SER A 146 -6.02 -4.41 3.42
CA SER A 146 -4.71 -4.04 2.90
C SER A 146 -4.63 -4.28 1.39
N LEU A 147 -3.67 -3.61 0.73
CA LEU A 147 -3.31 -3.81 -0.67
C LEU A 147 -1.78 -3.83 -0.78
N GLU A 148 -1.25 -5.00 -1.08
CA GLU A 148 0.17 -5.23 -1.30
C GLU A 148 0.44 -5.12 -2.81
N LEU A 149 1.24 -4.11 -3.19
CA LEU A 149 1.51 -3.75 -4.59
C LEU A 149 3.01 -3.77 -4.85
N GLY A 150 3.41 -4.15 -6.06
CA GLY A 150 4.81 -4.24 -6.44
C GLY A 150 5.03 -3.91 -7.91
N CYS A 151 6.29 -3.64 -8.26
CA CYS A 151 6.70 -3.36 -9.64
C CYS A 151 7.23 -4.60 -10.37
N GLU A 152 7.66 -5.63 -9.63
CA GLU A 152 8.33 -6.82 -10.14
C GLU A 152 7.75 -8.09 -9.52
N ASP A 153 7.79 -9.19 -10.27
CA ASP A 153 7.25 -10.48 -9.88
C ASP A 153 7.82 -10.99 -8.54
N SER A 154 6.96 -11.56 -7.71
CA SER A 154 7.24 -11.91 -6.33
C SER A 154 7.40 -13.42 -6.14
N ARG A 155 8.47 -13.98 -6.70
CA ARG A 155 8.84 -15.38 -6.44
C ARG A 155 9.15 -15.57 -4.95
N THR A 156 8.47 -16.48 -4.27
CA THR A 156 8.63 -16.69 -2.81
C THR A 156 9.50 -17.90 -2.46
N VAL A 157 9.79 -18.77 -3.43
CA VAL A 157 10.52 -20.03 -3.21
C VAL A 157 11.92 -19.93 -3.79
N GLY A 158 12.92 -20.37 -3.02
CA GLY A 158 14.30 -20.49 -3.46
C GLY A 158 15.27 -19.73 -2.56
N ASN A 159 16.53 -19.68 -2.99
CA ASN A 159 17.58 -18.90 -2.36
C ASN A 159 17.84 -17.65 -3.21
N CYS A 160 17.34 -16.50 -2.76
CA CYS A 160 17.47 -15.25 -3.51
C CYS A 160 18.57 -14.34 -2.97
N ASP A 161 19.05 -14.58 -1.76
CA ASP A 161 20.08 -13.74 -1.17
C ASP A 161 20.93 -14.51 -0.16
N SER A 162 22.00 -15.17 -0.61
CA SER A 162 23.04 -15.72 0.27
C SER A 162 22.55 -16.67 1.39
N GLY A 163 21.51 -17.46 1.12
CA GLY A 163 20.89 -18.38 2.08
C GLY A 163 19.58 -17.87 2.68
N TYR A 164 19.11 -16.68 2.30
CA TYR A 164 17.78 -16.19 2.61
C TYR A 164 16.77 -16.58 1.52
N SER A 165 15.57 -16.95 1.98
CA SER A 165 14.43 -17.28 1.15
C SER A 165 13.99 -16.08 0.30
N CYS A 166 13.59 -16.36 -0.94
CA CYS A 166 13.01 -15.35 -1.83
C CYS A 166 11.79 -14.64 -1.24
N ALA A 167 11.08 -15.27 -0.31
CA ALA A 167 10.01 -14.64 0.47
C ALA A 167 10.47 -13.36 1.21
N TYR A 168 11.72 -13.31 1.68
CA TYR A 168 12.24 -12.14 2.40
C TYR A 168 12.58 -10.97 1.49
N THR A 169 13.13 -11.25 0.30
CA THR A 169 13.47 -10.24 -0.69
C THR A 169 12.23 -9.67 -1.38
N ASN A 170 11.22 -10.51 -1.62
CA ASN A 170 10.08 -10.17 -2.46
C ASN A 170 8.80 -9.86 -1.68
N SER A 171 8.87 -9.75 -0.34
CA SER A 171 7.72 -9.39 0.49
C SER A 171 8.14 -8.57 1.72
N ILE A 172 7.66 -7.34 1.77
CA ILE A 172 7.80 -6.45 2.94
C ILE A 172 6.63 -6.55 3.92
N SER A 173 5.52 -7.15 3.49
CA SER A 173 4.29 -7.32 4.28
C SER A 173 4.14 -8.77 4.76
N TRP A 174 3.80 -8.95 6.03
CA TRP A 174 3.76 -10.23 6.73
C TRP A 174 2.52 -10.32 7.62
N ARG A 175 1.54 -11.13 7.21
CA ARG A 175 0.27 -11.32 7.93
C ARG A 175 0.47 -12.08 9.24
N THR A 176 1.41 -13.01 9.24
CA THR A 176 1.85 -13.77 10.42
C THR A 176 3.38 -13.79 10.44
N PRO A 177 4.03 -14.20 11.55
CA PRO A 177 5.48 -14.36 11.59
C PRO A 177 6.05 -15.31 10.52
N THR A 178 5.23 -16.16 9.89
CA THR A 178 5.68 -17.17 8.91
C THR A 178 4.93 -17.08 7.58
N THR A 179 4.09 -16.04 7.38
CA THR A 179 3.26 -15.90 6.18
C THR A 179 3.42 -14.50 5.58
N PRO A 180 4.25 -14.35 4.53
CA PRO A 180 4.33 -13.11 3.78
C PRO A 180 3.04 -12.87 2.98
N ASN A 181 2.75 -11.62 2.66
CA ASN A 181 1.76 -11.24 1.67
C ASN A 181 2.50 -10.87 0.36
N PRO A 182 2.40 -11.70 -0.70
CA PRO A 182 3.01 -11.37 -1.99
C PRO A 182 2.35 -10.12 -2.60
N PRO A 183 3.13 -9.19 -3.18
CA PRO A 183 2.57 -8.05 -3.89
C PRO A 183 1.87 -8.47 -5.19
N GLU A 184 0.76 -7.82 -5.51
CA GLU A 184 0.15 -7.84 -6.84
C GLU A 184 0.90 -6.85 -7.75
N VAL A 185 1.34 -7.33 -8.91
CA VAL A 185 2.17 -6.59 -9.87
C VAL A 185 1.40 -6.24 -11.14
N ASN A 186 0.25 -6.87 -11.36
CA ASN A 186 -0.59 -6.63 -12.52
C ASN A 186 -1.58 -5.49 -12.23
N PRO A 187 -1.41 -4.31 -12.83
CA PRO A 187 -2.29 -3.17 -12.57
C PRO A 187 -3.75 -3.45 -12.98
N ARG A 188 -3.99 -4.31 -13.98
CA ARG A 188 -5.35 -4.73 -14.35
C ARG A 188 -5.98 -5.54 -13.23
N SER A 189 -5.27 -6.50 -12.64
CA SER A 189 -5.77 -7.29 -11.50
C SER A 189 -6.10 -6.39 -10.31
N VAL A 190 -5.26 -5.40 -10.01
CA VAL A 190 -5.52 -4.41 -8.96
C VAL A 190 -6.77 -3.59 -9.27
N PHE A 191 -6.90 -3.10 -10.51
CA PHE A 191 -8.06 -2.32 -10.94
C PHE A 191 -9.37 -3.11 -10.83
N GLU A 192 -9.40 -4.35 -11.34
CA GLU A 192 -10.57 -5.22 -11.26
C GLU A 192 -10.90 -5.58 -9.80
N ARG A 193 -9.89 -5.80 -8.95
CA ARG A 193 -10.10 -6.00 -7.51
C ARG A 193 -10.73 -4.75 -6.88
N LEU A 194 -10.24 -3.55 -7.21
CA LEU A 194 -10.71 -2.30 -6.62
C LEU A 194 -12.10 -1.88 -7.10
N PHE A 195 -12.39 -2.07 -8.38
CA PHE A 195 -13.53 -1.44 -9.07
C PHE A 195 -14.41 -2.43 -9.85
N GLY A 196 -13.97 -3.67 -10.04
CA GLY A 196 -14.75 -4.69 -10.75
C GLY A 196 -16.03 -5.06 -9.99
N THR A 197 -17.01 -5.55 -10.75
CA THR A 197 -18.24 -6.12 -10.20
C THR A 197 -17.92 -7.47 -9.58
N ALA A 198 -17.97 -7.52 -8.26
CA ALA A 198 -17.97 -8.79 -7.52
C ALA A 198 -19.27 -9.55 -7.76
#